data_AF-A0A067T7U5-F1
#
_entry.id   AF-A0A067T7U5-F1
#
_cell.length_a   1.000
_cell.length_b   1.000
_cell.length_c   1.000
_cell.angle_alpha   90.00
_cell.angle_beta   90.00
_cell.angle_gamma   90.00
#
_symmetry.space_group_name_H-M   'P 1'
#
loop_
_entity.id
_entity.type
_entity.pdbx_description
1 polymer ?
#
loop_
_entity_poly.entity_id
_entity_poly.type
_entity_poly.pdbx_seq_one_letter_code
_entity_poly.pdbx_strand_id
1 'polypeptide(L)'
;MSERRCEQCENCFGHVESVHCTAAVKNCNNNHVVELLTCAKCKEVRYCSKACQKIQWPEHKAPCESHERILRALKILGPRIDRTFRAFVKFSKAISGYMEQPAISALELRKGKHRVNTHVLLVKIRAKETIFKKTERYSRGCTTFKVESAECKTMDEMHDFLDWRCGPFATPEVTDRTLAHRPGLLRLFVLDTSGILPAPLDGYTLPTDISNWPTNYHEQYDPKWREHFMESIGQPKDGPPASDGSFINWQSEYIDILDQNEPRVPPARPSSPINIESLAEAVASMGMDSAWMEE
;
A
#
# COMPACT_ATOMS: atom_id res chain seq x y z
N MET A 1 19.01 -7.06 7.45
CA MET A 1 18.41 -8.35 7.01
C MET A 1 17.01 -8.09 6.47
N SER A 2 16.71 -8.44 5.21
CA SER A 2 15.34 -8.33 4.68
C SER A 2 14.42 -9.30 5.43
N GLU A 3 13.38 -8.83 6.09
CA GLU A 3 12.26 -9.69 6.50
C GLU A 3 11.73 -10.38 5.24
N ARG A 4 12.17 -11.61 5.01
CA ARG A 4 11.59 -12.47 3.98
C ARG A 4 10.23 -12.85 4.53
N ARG A 5 9.18 -12.15 4.08
CA ARG A 5 7.82 -12.60 4.29
C ARG A 5 7.76 -14.03 3.81
N CYS A 6 7.20 -14.91 4.62
CA CYS A 6 6.84 -16.23 4.13
C CYS A 6 5.90 -16.00 2.94
N GLU A 7 6.38 -16.29 1.75
CA GLU A 7 5.54 -16.25 0.58
C GLU A 7 4.56 -17.43 0.68
N GLN A 8 3.28 -17.18 0.44
CA GLN A 8 2.24 -18.20 0.48
C GLN A 8 1.47 -18.19 -0.84
N CYS A 9 0.93 -19.34 -1.22
CA CYS A 9 0.03 -19.41 -2.36
C CYS A 9 -1.28 -18.69 -2.03
N GLU A 10 -1.68 -17.72 -2.85
CA GLU A 10 -2.87 -16.88 -2.58
C GLU A 10 -4.19 -17.66 -2.66
N ASN A 11 -4.21 -18.84 -3.32
CA ASN A 11 -5.40 -19.67 -3.43
C ASN A 11 -5.54 -20.69 -2.30
N CYS A 12 -4.51 -21.52 -2.07
CA CYS A 12 -4.61 -22.59 -1.08
C CYS A 12 -4.16 -22.18 0.32
N PHE A 13 -3.57 -20.98 0.46
CA PHE A 13 -2.91 -20.49 1.69
C PHE A 13 -1.87 -21.46 2.27
N GLY A 14 -1.49 -22.48 1.49
CA GLY A 14 -0.45 -23.45 1.81
C GLY A 14 0.91 -23.00 1.28
N HIS A 15 1.95 -23.74 1.69
CA HIS A 15 3.34 -23.51 1.29
C HIS A 15 3.89 -22.17 1.77
N VAL A 16 3.76 -21.91 3.07
CA VAL A 16 4.53 -20.88 3.76
C VAL A 16 6.00 -21.21 3.52
N GLU A 17 6.70 -20.37 2.75
CA GLU A 17 8.15 -20.48 2.58
C GLU A 17 8.82 -20.15 3.93
N SER A 18 8.78 -21.09 4.88
CA SER A 18 9.34 -20.89 6.21
C SER A 18 10.86 -20.96 6.05
N VAL A 19 11.51 -19.80 6.08
CA VAL A 19 12.98 -19.72 6.11
C VAL A 19 13.52 -20.47 7.34
N HIS A 20 12.70 -20.66 8.39
CA HIS A 20 13.04 -21.38 9.61
C HIS A 20 12.02 -22.48 9.94
N CYS A 21 12.06 -23.59 9.20
CA CYS A 21 11.61 -24.88 9.75
C CYS A 21 12.68 -25.36 10.76
N THR A 22 12.89 -24.62 11.84
CA THR A 22 13.93 -24.92 12.85
C THR A 22 13.43 -25.86 13.95
N ALA A 23 12.13 -26.13 14.02
CA ALA A 23 11.52 -27.03 14.99
C ALA A 23 10.81 -28.20 14.30
N ALA A 24 11.58 -29.26 14.05
CA ALA A 24 11.20 -30.64 14.34
C ALA A 24 9.76 -31.12 14.05
N VAL A 25 9.16 -30.76 12.91
CA VAL A 25 8.17 -31.66 12.31
C VAL A 25 8.99 -32.73 11.59
N LYS A 26 9.22 -33.86 12.28
CA LYS A 26 10.06 -35.01 11.85
C LYS A 26 9.72 -35.65 10.48
N ASN A 27 8.81 -35.06 9.70
CA ASN A 27 8.33 -35.58 8.41
C ASN A 27 8.32 -34.56 7.26
N CYS A 28 8.87 -33.35 7.40
CA CYS A 28 9.08 -32.50 6.22
C CYS A 28 10.27 -33.04 5.41
N ASN A 29 10.01 -33.98 4.49
CA ASN A 29 10.95 -34.34 3.44
C ASN A 29 11.37 -33.04 2.73
N ASN A 30 12.68 -32.85 2.53
CA ASN A 30 13.35 -31.65 1.98
C ASN A 30 12.89 -31.15 0.57
N ASN A 31 11.70 -31.54 0.10
CA ASN A 31 11.05 -31.12 -1.14
C ASN A 31 10.00 -30.00 -0.95
N HIS A 32 9.94 -29.33 0.20
CA HIS A 32 8.86 -28.39 0.52
C HIS A 32 9.05 -26.94 0.03
N VAL A 33 10.11 -26.63 -0.71
CA VAL A 33 10.26 -25.32 -1.35
C VAL A 33 9.56 -25.37 -2.72
N VAL A 34 8.24 -25.16 -2.70
CA VAL A 34 7.50 -24.97 -3.95
C VAL A 34 7.80 -23.56 -4.45
N GLU A 35 8.54 -23.45 -5.55
CA GLU A 35 8.73 -22.17 -6.23
C GLU A 35 7.36 -21.63 -6.66
N LEU A 36 6.96 -20.48 -6.10
CA LEU A 36 5.65 -19.90 -6.38
C LEU A 36 5.67 -19.13 -7.71
N LEU A 37 4.71 -19.45 -8.57
CA LEU A 37 4.44 -18.77 -9.83
C LEU A 37 3.83 -17.38 -9.56
N THR A 38 4.56 -16.33 -9.92
CA THR A 38 4.04 -14.96 -9.84
C THR A 38 3.06 -14.70 -10.97
N CYS A 39 1.93 -14.03 -10.69
CA CYS A 39 1.00 -13.62 -11.72
C CYS A 39 1.70 -12.73 -12.77
N ALA A 40 1.73 -13.16 -14.03
CA ALA A 40 2.49 -12.47 -15.08
C ALA A 40 2.02 -11.03 -15.36
N LYS A 41 0.74 -10.74 -15.07
CA LYS A 41 0.07 -9.46 -15.36
C LYS A 41 0.34 -8.43 -14.26
N CYS A 42 -0.13 -8.68 -13.04
CA CYS A 42 0.04 -7.73 -11.92
C CYS A 42 1.35 -7.89 -11.15
N LYS A 43 1.99 -9.06 -11.20
CA LYS A 43 3.19 -9.40 -10.41
C LYS A 43 3.06 -9.27 -8.88
N GLU A 44 1.82 -9.15 -8.39
CA GLU A 44 1.55 -8.95 -6.96
C GLU A 44 1.30 -10.27 -6.21
N VAL A 45 0.46 -11.14 -6.78
CA VAL A 45 0.10 -12.42 -6.16
C VAL A 45 0.93 -13.57 -6.71
N ARG A 46 1.10 -14.62 -5.89
CA ARG A 46 1.85 -15.83 -6.25
C ARG A 46 1.03 -17.10 -6.01
N TYR A 47 1.30 -18.13 -6.80
CA TYR A 47 0.56 -19.38 -6.83
C TYR A 47 1.50 -20.57 -6.85
N CYS A 48 1.19 -21.65 -6.12
CA CYS A 48 1.98 -22.89 -6.22
C CYS A 48 1.80 -23.60 -7.57
N SER A 49 0.75 -23.29 -8.34
CA SER A 49 0.47 -23.91 -9.63
C SER A 49 -0.49 -23.07 -10.49
N LYS A 50 -0.50 -23.33 -11.80
CA LYS A 50 -1.50 -22.77 -12.73
C LYS A 50 -2.93 -23.18 -12.38
N ALA A 51 -3.12 -24.34 -11.74
CA ALA A 51 -4.44 -24.79 -11.28
C ALA A 51 -4.96 -23.87 -10.16
N CYS A 52 -4.13 -23.57 -9.16
CA CYS A 52 -4.45 -22.60 -8.11
C CYS A 52 -4.73 -21.20 -8.68
N GLN A 53 -3.95 -20.75 -9.66
CA GLN A 53 -4.21 -19.49 -10.34
C GLN A 53 -5.58 -19.47 -11.03
N LYS A 54 -5.95 -20.54 -11.75
CA LYS A 54 -7.24 -20.64 -12.45
C LYS A 54 -8.43 -20.66 -11.48
N ILE A 55 -8.30 -21.37 -10.35
CA ILE A 55 -9.35 -21.43 -9.32
C ILE A 55 -9.61 -20.05 -8.72
N GLN A 56 -8.56 -19.29 -8.38
CA GLN A 56 -8.72 -17.94 -7.82
C GLN A 56 -9.04 -16.88 -8.88
N TRP A 57 -8.84 -17.17 -10.17
CA TRP A 57 -8.97 -16.16 -11.23
C TRP A 57 -10.26 -15.33 -11.20
N PRO A 58 -11.47 -15.89 -10.96
CA PRO A 58 -12.69 -15.09 -10.87
C PRO A 58 -12.62 -13.97 -9.83
N GLU A 59 -12.00 -14.24 -8.68
CA GLU A 59 -11.80 -13.25 -7.60
C GLU A 59 -10.59 -12.34 -7.87
N HIS A 60 -9.54 -12.87 -8.49
CA HIS A 60 -8.31 -12.14 -8.74
C HIS A 60 -8.38 -11.20 -9.96
N LYS A 61 -9.24 -11.47 -10.95
CA LYS A 61 -9.27 -10.74 -12.24
C LYS A 61 -9.38 -9.23 -12.05
N ALA A 62 -10.34 -8.78 -11.24
CA ALA A 62 -10.59 -7.36 -10.99
C ALA A 62 -9.40 -6.65 -10.29
N PRO A 63 -8.87 -7.14 -9.15
CA PRO A 63 -7.68 -6.52 -8.54
C PRO A 63 -6.43 -6.63 -9.44
N CYS A 64 -6.29 -7.71 -10.22
CA CYS A 64 -5.19 -7.87 -11.18
C CYS A 64 -5.17 -6.75 -12.23
N GLU A 65 -6.34 -6.45 -12.82
CA GLU A 65 -6.49 -5.38 -13.80
C GLU A 65 -6.25 -3.99 -13.19
N SER A 66 -6.75 -3.75 -11.98
CA SER A 66 -6.50 -2.50 -11.27
C SER A 66 -5.01 -2.27 -11.02
N HIS A 67 -4.31 -3.30 -10.52
CA HIS A 67 -2.87 -3.23 -10.28
C HIS A 67 -2.07 -3.05 -11.57
N GLU A 68 -2.47 -3.72 -12.66
CA GLU A 68 -1.83 -3.53 -13.96
C GLU A 68 -1.94 -2.08 -14.46
N ARG A 69 -3.11 -1.45 -14.31
CA ARG A 69 -3.31 -0.03 -14.66
C ARG A 69 -2.37 0.88 -13.87
N ILE A 70 -2.23 0.61 -12.56
CA ILE A 70 -1.28 1.32 -11.69
C ILE A 70 0.15 1.14 -12.23
N LEU A 71 0.59 -0.09 -12.52
CA LEU A 71 1.94 -0.35 -13.05
C LEU A 71 2.20 0.34 -14.39
N ARG A 72 1.19 0.43 -15.26
CA ARG A 72 1.29 1.18 -16.53
C ARG A 72 1.40 2.69 -16.26
N ALA A 73 0.57 3.24 -15.38
CA ALA A 73 0.63 4.65 -14.99
C ALA A 73 2.00 5.03 -14.40
N LEU A 74 2.57 4.19 -13.52
CA LEU A 74 3.89 4.43 -12.94
C LEU A 74 5.01 4.49 -13.99
N LYS A 75 4.93 3.67 -15.05
CA LYS A 75 5.88 3.72 -16.17
C LYS A 75 5.80 5.03 -16.94
N ILE A 76 4.59 5.55 -17.16
CA ILE A 76 4.34 6.82 -17.85
C ILE A 76 4.79 8.00 -16.99
N LEU A 77 4.49 7.98 -15.69
CA LEU A 77 4.83 9.03 -14.73
C LEU A 77 6.32 9.08 -14.38
N GLY A 78 7.07 8.03 -14.76
CA GLY A 78 8.52 7.98 -14.67
C GLY A 78 9.07 7.49 -13.33
N PRO A 79 10.40 7.27 -13.28
CA PRO A 79 11.06 6.55 -12.18
C PRO A 79 11.02 7.28 -10.84
N ARG A 80 10.82 8.61 -10.83
CA ARG A 80 10.66 9.35 -9.57
C ARG A 80 9.36 8.97 -8.88
N ILE A 81 8.24 9.00 -9.60
CA ILE A 81 6.92 8.65 -9.06
C ILE A 81 6.86 7.16 -8.70
N ASP A 82 7.43 6.28 -9.51
CA ASP A 82 7.54 4.84 -9.19
C ASP A 82 8.27 4.60 -7.85
N ARG A 83 9.42 5.25 -7.63
CA ARG A 83 10.15 5.14 -6.36
C ARG A 83 9.34 5.67 -5.18
N THR A 84 8.70 6.83 -5.31
CA THR A 84 7.86 7.41 -4.27
C THR A 84 6.68 6.50 -3.95
N PHE A 85 6.00 5.95 -4.95
CA PHE A 85 4.85 5.06 -4.76
C PHE A 85 5.26 3.76 -4.07
N ARG A 86 6.39 3.15 -4.46
CA ARG A 86 6.93 1.98 -3.76
C ARG A 86 7.26 2.28 -2.31
N ALA A 87 7.87 3.43 -2.04
CA ALA A 87 8.14 3.88 -0.68
C ALA A 87 6.85 4.10 0.12
N PHE A 88 5.81 4.66 -0.50
CA PHE A 88 4.49 4.88 0.09
C PHE A 88 3.79 3.56 0.44
N VAL A 89 3.75 2.60 -0.48
CA VAL A 89 3.18 1.26 -0.23
C VAL A 89 3.96 0.55 0.89
N LYS A 90 5.29 0.65 0.89
CA LYS A 90 6.12 0.07 1.96
C LYS A 90 5.83 0.70 3.31
N PHE A 91 5.75 2.03 3.36
CA PHE A 91 5.40 2.77 4.57
C PHE A 91 4.01 2.38 5.08
N SER A 92 3.00 2.35 4.21
CA SER A 92 1.63 1.97 4.54
C SER A 92 1.55 0.56 5.13
N LYS A 93 2.30 -0.41 4.56
CA LYS A 93 2.40 -1.77 5.12
C LYS A 93 3.15 -1.81 6.45
N ALA A 94 4.14 -0.96 6.66
CA ALA A 94 4.89 -0.93 7.92
C ALA A 94 4.04 -0.37 9.07
N ILE A 95 3.21 0.64 8.80
CA ILE A 95 2.35 1.26 9.81
C ILE A 95 1.10 0.42 10.12
N SER A 96 0.71 -0.55 9.27
CA SER A 96 -0.52 -1.32 9.46
C SER A 96 -0.56 -2.09 10.78
N GLY A 97 0.59 -2.60 11.25
CA GLY A 97 0.70 -3.29 12.54
C GLY A 97 0.41 -2.39 13.75
N TYR A 98 0.49 -1.06 13.57
CA TYR A 98 0.16 -0.08 14.61
C TYR A 98 -1.29 0.40 14.55
N MET A 99 -2.06 0.02 13.51
CA MET A 99 -3.38 0.58 13.25
C MET A 99 -4.54 -0.23 13.86
N GLU A 100 -4.33 -1.48 14.25
CA GLU A 100 -5.41 -2.35 14.73
C GLU A 100 -6.17 -1.72 15.90
N GLN A 101 -5.42 -1.36 16.95
CA GLN A 101 -5.95 -0.77 18.17
C GLN A 101 -6.57 0.64 17.95
N PRO A 102 -5.89 1.56 17.24
CA PRO A 102 -6.48 2.80 16.77
C PRO A 102 -7.80 2.61 16.02
N ALA A 103 -7.88 1.61 15.14
CA ALA A 103 -9.06 1.39 14.32
C ALA A 103 -10.23 0.79 15.11
N ILE A 104 -9.98 -0.12 16.05
CA ILE A 104 -10.99 -0.59 17.02
C ILE A 104 -11.64 0.61 17.72
N SER A 105 -10.80 1.52 18.21
CA SER A 105 -11.21 2.66 19.00
C SER A 105 -11.89 3.74 18.14
N ALA A 106 -11.33 4.06 16.97
CA ALA A 106 -11.84 5.05 16.03
C ALA A 106 -13.22 4.68 15.47
N LEU A 107 -13.42 3.41 15.12
CA LEU A 107 -14.71 2.92 14.63
C LEU A 107 -15.68 2.59 15.78
N GLU A 108 -15.27 2.77 17.04
CA GLU A 108 -16.03 2.44 18.24
C GLU A 108 -16.65 1.04 18.20
N LEU A 109 -15.88 0.03 17.81
CA LEU A 109 -16.40 -1.33 17.56
C LEU A 109 -17.01 -1.99 18.80
N ARG A 110 -16.72 -1.48 20.00
CA ARG A 110 -17.41 -1.84 21.25
C ARG A 110 -18.93 -1.58 21.22
N LYS A 111 -19.38 -0.58 20.44
CA LYS A 111 -20.81 -0.24 20.28
C LYS A 111 -21.51 -1.18 19.30
N GLY A 112 -20.75 -1.88 18.46
CA GLY A 112 -21.28 -2.85 17.51
C GLY A 112 -20.34 -3.11 16.35
N LYS A 113 -20.25 -4.39 15.94
CA LYS A 113 -19.43 -4.84 14.81
C LYS A 113 -19.85 -4.25 13.47
N HIS A 114 -21.12 -3.88 13.30
CA HIS A 114 -21.66 -3.34 12.04
C HIS A 114 -20.93 -2.08 11.57
N ARG A 115 -20.21 -1.37 12.45
CA ARG A 115 -19.44 -0.17 12.07
C ARG A 115 -18.28 -0.45 11.14
N VAL A 116 -17.75 -1.68 11.09
CA VAL A 116 -16.77 -2.06 10.05
C VAL A 116 -17.34 -1.97 8.64
N ASN A 117 -18.67 -2.05 8.50
CA ASN A 117 -19.34 -1.98 7.21
C ASN A 117 -19.61 -0.53 6.78
N THR A 118 -19.78 0.38 7.73
CA THR A 118 -20.22 1.76 7.51
C THR A 118 -19.16 2.82 7.75
N HIS A 119 -18.00 2.46 8.30
CA HIS A 119 -16.92 3.38 8.63
C HIS A 119 -15.56 2.90 8.13
N VAL A 120 -14.65 3.85 7.96
CA VAL A 120 -13.26 3.68 7.53
C VAL A 120 -12.36 4.51 8.44
N LEU A 121 -11.21 3.97 8.84
CA LEU A 121 -10.15 4.78 9.44
C LEU A 121 -9.31 5.39 8.32
N LEU A 122 -9.42 6.71 8.14
CA LEU A 122 -8.63 7.50 7.21
C LEU A 122 -7.38 8.04 7.91
N VAL A 123 -6.20 7.69 7.39
CA VAL A 123 -4.89 8.15 7.89
C VAL A 123 -4.26 9.02 6.83
N LYS A 124 -4.22 10.33 7.07
CA LYS A 124 -3.58 11.31 6.18
C LYS A 124 -2.10 11.41 6.54
N ILE A 125 -1.26 11.31 5.53
CA ILE A 125 0.18 11.36 5.65
C ILE A 125 0.73 12.38 4.66
N ARG A 126 1.89 12.95 4.94
CA ARG A 126 2.60 13.84 4.03
C ARG A 126 3.95 13.25 3.68
N ALA A 127 4.16 12.95 2.41
CA ALA A 127 5.48 12.63 1.89
C ALA A 127 6.39 13.88 1.88
N LYS A 128 7.67 13.69 2.25
CA LYS A 128 8.73 14.69 2.19
C LYS A 128 9.96 14.06 1.52
N GLU A 129 10.40 14.64 0.42
CA GLU A 129 11.67 14.27 -0.18
C GLU A 129 12.82 14.90 0.60
N THR A 130 13.72 14.07 1.12
CA THR A 130 14.95 14.51 1.77
C THR A 130 16.13 14.19 0.88
N ILE A 131 16.90 15.21 0.48
CA ILE A 131 18.11 15.05 -0.33
C ILE A 131 19.30 14.92 0.62
N PHE A 132 19.95 13.76 0.64
CA PHE A 132 21.08 13.50 1.53
C PHE A 132 22.41 13.91 0.91
N LYS A 133 22.59 13.67 -0.39
CA LYS A 133 23.83 13.99 -1.10
C LYS A 133 23.52 14.46 -2.51
N LYS A 134 23.96 15.67 -2.81
CA LYS A 134 23.92 16.23 -4.17
C LYS A 134 25.34 16.23 -4.71
N THR A 135 25.59 15.42 -5.72
CA THR A 135 26.80 15.51 -6.54
C THR A 135 26.46 16.15 -7.87
N GLU A 136 27.45 16.60 -8.65
CA GLU A 136 27.22 17.09 -10.01
C GLU A 136 26.55 16.06 -10.93
N ARG A 137 26.73 14.75 -10.64
CA ARG A 137 26.25 13.65 -11.49
C ARG A 137 24.95 13.00 -11.02
N TYR A 138 24.65 13.05 -9.72
CA TYR A 138 23.44 12.43 -9.17
C TYR A 138 23.03 13.08 -7.84
N SER A 139 21.72 13.15 -7.61
CA SER A 139 21.12 13.45 -6.31
C SER A 139 20.64 12.15 -5.68
N ARG A 140 21.19 11.80 -4.51
CA ARG A 140 20.69 10.71 -3.67
C ARG A 140 19.74 11.29 -2.63
N GLY A 141 18.47 10.91 -2.72
CA GLY A 141 17.44 11.29 -1.75
C GLY A 141 16.63 10.08 -1.29
N CYS A 142 15.84 10.28 -0.24
CA CYS A 142 14.84 9.34 0.24
C CYS A 142 13.53 10.08 0.48
N THR A 143 12.43 9.39 0.27
CA THR A 143 11.10 9.86 0.63
C THR A 143 10.79 9.39 2.05
N THR A 144 10.55 10.35 2.94
CA THR A 144 10.03 10.08 4.28
C THR A 144 8.56 10.44 4.34
N PHE A 145 7.81 9.82 5.24
CA PHE A 145 6.38 10.07 5.41
C PHE A 145 6.12 10.49 6.85
N LYS A 146 5.32 11.55 7.03
CA LYS A 146 4.84 12.00 8.34
C LYS A 146 3.33 11.78 8.41
N VAL A 147 2.80 11.24 9.50
CA VAL A 147 1.35 11.16 9.68
C VAL A 147 0.87 12.54 10.12
N GLU A 148 -0.10 13.09 9.39
CA GLU A 148 -0.69 14.40 9.70
C GLU A 148 -1.91 14.27 10.61
N SER A 149 -2.77 13.30 10.30
CA SER A 149 -4.01 13.07 11.04
C SER A 149 -4.53 11.66 10.84
N ALA A 150 -5.34 11.21 11.80
CA ALA A 150 -6.09 9.97 11.73
C ALA A 150 -7.54 10.26 12.14
N GLU A 151 -8.48 9.97 11.25
CA GLU A 151 -9.90 10.33 11.35
C GLU A 151 -10.78 9.12 11.04
N CYS A 152 -11.86 8.94 11.81
CA CYS A 152 -12.91 8.00 11.43
C CYS A 152 -13.86 8.72 10.46
N LYS A 153 -14.14 8.10 9.32
CA LYS A 153 -15.09 8.60 8.32
C LYS A 153 -16.17 7.57 8.08
N THR A 154 -17.38 8.02 7.81
CA THR A 154 -18.42 7.15 7.25
C THR A 154 -18.07 6.78 5.81
N MET A 155 -18.66 5.70 5.31
CA MET A 155 -18.51 5.30 3.90
C MET A 155 -19.00 6.41 2.96
N ASP A 156 -20.13 7.04 3.26
CA ASP A 156 -20.68 8.14 2.44
C ASP A 156 -19.71 9.32 2.38
N GLU A 157 -19.16 9.74 3.53
CA GLU A 157 -18.11 10.78 3.55
C GLU A 157 -16.85 10.37 2.76
N MET A 158 -16.52 9.07 2.73
CA MET A 158 -15.39 8.57 1.94
C MET A 158 -15.68 8.56 0.44
N HIS A 159 -16.90 8.23 0.01
CA HIS A 159 -17.32 8.34 -1.39
C HIS A 159 -17.28 9.80 -1.84
N ASP A 160 -17.90 10.72 -1.10
CA ASP A 160 -17.85 12.16 -1.40
C ASP A 160 -16.40 12.67 -1.49
N PHE A 161 -15.54 12.23 -0.57
CA PHE A 161 -14.14 12.62 -0.52
C PHE A 161 -13.33 12.08 -1.72
N LEU A 162 -13.59 10.85 -2.16
CA LEU A 162 -12.84 10.21 -3.25
C LEU A 162 -13.39 10.58 -4.63
N ASP A 163 -14.70 10.84 -4.75
CA ASP A 163 -15.32 11.30 -5.99
C ASP A 163 -14.81 12.69 -6.39
N TRP A 164 -14.56 13.57 -5.40
CA TRP A 164 -13.90 14.85 -5.67
C TRP A 164 -12.48 14.69 -6.23
N ARG A 165 -11.85 13.52 -6.03
CA ARG A 165 -10.50 13.20 -6.52
C ARG A 165 -10.52 12.42 -7.82
N CYS A 166 -11.69 12.21 -8.42
CA CYS A 166 -11.78 11.53 -9.69
C CYS A 166 -10.93 12.23 -10.74
N GLY A 167 -10.17 11.42 -11.46
CA GLY A 167 -9.24 11.86 -12.50
C GLY A 167 -9.12 10.78 -13.56
N PRO A 168 -8.27 10.99 -14.58
CA PRO A 168 -8.14 10.03 -15.69
C PRO A 168 -7.72 8.62 -15.25
N PHE A 169 -7.18 8.48 -14.03
CA PHE A 169 -6.76 7.21 -13.44
C PHE A 169 -7.66 6.70 -12.30
N ALA A 170 -8.63 7.50 -11.84
CA ALA A 170 -9.48 7.21 -10.69
C ALA A 170 -10.94 7.43 -11.06
N THR A 171 -11.66 6.36 -11.41
CA THR A 171 -13.10 6.40 -11.66
C THR A 171 -13.87 6.05 -10.39
N PRO A 172 -15.15 6.45 -10.25
CA PRO A 172 -15.99 6.04 -9.13
C PRO A 172 -16.01 4.52 -8.93
N GLU A 173 -15.95 3.73 -10.00
CA GLU A 173 -15.91 2.26 -9.89
C GLU A 173 -14.60 1.76 -9.24
N VAL A 174 -13.49 2.47 -9.42
CA VAL A 174 -12.22 2.15 -8.74
C VAL A 174 -12.35 2.47 -7.25
N THR A 175 -12.96 3.60 -6.91
CA THR A 175 -13.28 3.97 -5.53
C THR A 175 -14.17 2.92 -4.86
N ASP A 176 -15.28 2.57 -5.50
CA ASP A 176 -16.24 1.58 -5.01
C ASP A 176 -15.60 0.21 -4.80
N ARG A 177 -14.72 -0.22 -5.72
CA ARG A 177 -13.98 -1.48 -5.58
C ARG A 177 -12.96 -1.43 -4.45
N THR A 178 -12.29 -0.29 -4.28
CA THR A 178 -11.28 -0.08 -3.23
C THR A 178 -11.93 -0.09 -1.85
N LEU A 179 -13.12 0.51 -1.74
CA LEU A 179 -13.91 0.55 -0.51
C LEU A 179 -14.95 -0.59 -0.42
N ALA A 180 -14.97 -1.51 -1.38
CA ALA A 180 -16.01 -2.53 -1.49
C ALA A 180 -16.18 -3.29 -0.18
N HIS A 181 -17.43 -3.57 0.15
CA HIS A 181 -17.75 -4.31 1.36
C HIS A 181 -17.18 -5.72 1.31
N ARG A 182 -16.35 -6.02 2.31
CA ARG A 182 -15.86 -7.35 2.61
C ARG A 182 -16.26 -7.66 4.05
N PRO A 183 -17.23 -8.56 4.26
CA PRO A 183 -17.68 -8.91 5.61
C PRO A 183 -16.49 -9.29 6.49
N GLY A 184 -16.37 -8.66 7.67
CA GLY A 184 -15.28 -8.95 8.61
C GLY A 184 -13.94 -8.26 8.32
N LEU A 185 -13.84 -7.46 7.25
CA LEU A 185 -12.62 -6.71 6.96
C LEU A 185 -12.74 -5.28 7.49
N LEU A 186 -11.79 -4.89 8.34
CA LEU A 186 -11.60 -3.51 8.75
C LEU A 186 -10.99 -2.72 7.58
N ARG A 187 -11.61 -1.58 7.28
CA ARG A 187 -11.16 -0.68 6.22
C ARG A 187 -10.25 0.39 6.81
N LEU A 188 -8.98 0.30 6.44
CA LEU A 188 -7.95 1.29 6.75
C LEU A 188 -7.52 1.93 5.44
N PHE A 189 -7.62 3.25 5.35
CA PHE A 189 -7.25 3.99 4.15
C PHE A 189 -6.12 4.96 4.48
N VAL A 190 -4.95 4.74 3.90
CA VAL A 190 -3.79 5.63 4.02
C VAL A 190 -3.74 6.55 2.82
N LEU A 191 -3.55 7.84 3.06
CA LEU A 191 -3.62 8.86 2.02
C LEU A 191 -2.43 9.82 2.08
N ASP A 192 -1.68 9.95 1.00
CA ASP A 192 -0.69 11.01 0.83
C ASP A 192 -1.35 12.33 0.44
N THR A 193 -1.13 13.37 1.25
CA THR A 193 -1.61 14.74 1.06
C THR A 193 -0.52 15.68 0.53
N SER A 194 0.68 15.16 0.26
CA SER A 194 1.82 15.98 -0.20
C SER A 194 1.67 16.53 -1.62
N GLY A 195 0.81 15.91 -2.45
CA GLY A 195 0.69 16.19 -3.88
C GLY A 195 1.84 15.62 -4.72
N ILE A 196 2.77 14.85 -4.13
CA ILE A 196 3.85 14.19 -4.89
C ILE A 196 3.29 13.01 -5.70
N LEU A 197 2.43 12.21 -5.09
CA LEU A 197 1.72 11.13 -5.77
C LEU A 197 0.41 11.66 -6.37
N PRO A 198 0.13 11.44 -7.66
CA PRO A 198 -1.16 11.81 -8.25
C PRO A 198 -2.23 10.76 -7.93
N ALA A 199 -3.49 11.15 -7.90
CA ALA A 199 -4.60 10.20 -7.76
C ALA A 199 -4.62 9.17 -8.91
N PRO A 200 -4.91 7.88 -8.63
CA PRO A 200 -5.21 7.28 -7.32
C PRO A 200 -3.97 6.74 -6.58
N LEU A 201 -2.74 7.04 -7.02
CA LEU A 201 -1.50 6.51 -6.44
C LEU A 201 -1.22 7.03 -5.03
N ASP A 202 -1.89 8.11 -4.65
CA ASP A 202 -1.84 8.73 -3.33
C ASP A 202 -2.71 8.02 -2.28
N GLY A 203 -3.52 7.03 -2.67
CA GLY A 203 -4.34 6.22 -1.77
C GLY A 203 -3.86 4.78 -1.66
N TYR A 204 -3.90 4.22 -0.45
CA TYR A 204 -3.62 2.81 -0.20
C TYR A 204 -4.60 2.23 0.83
N THR A 205 -5.28 1.15 0.45
CA THR A 205 -6.17 0.43 1.39
C THR A 205 -5.41 -0.73 2.01
N LEU A 206 -5.43 -0.82 3.33
CA LEU A 206 -4.87 -1.94 4.08
C LEU A 206 -6.02 -2.87 4.49
N PRO A 207 -6.08 -4.10 3.93
CA PRO A 207 -7.03 -5.08 4.40
C PRO A 207 -6.58 -5.60 5.78
N THR A 208 -7.45 -5.49 6.78
CA THR A 208 -7.21 -6.08 8.11
C THR A 208 -8.39 -6.96 8.49
N ASP A 209 -8.15 -8.26 8.62
CA ASP A 209 -9.17 -9.24 8.96
C ASP A 209 -9.43 -9.25 10.47
N ILE A 210 -10.65 -8.89 10.87
CA ILE A 210 -11.05 -8.87 12.29
C ILE A 210 -11.45 -10.26 12.78
N SER A 211 -11.58 -11.27 11.91
CA SER A 211 -11.97 -12.62 12.32
C SER A 211 -10.95 -13.25 13.29
N ASN A 212 -9.69 -12.82 13.18
CA ASN A 212 -8.58 -13.33 13.98
C ASN A 212 -8.37 -12.54 15.27
N TRP A 213 -9.21 -11.55 15.56
CA TRP A 213 -9.04 -10.71 16.73
C TRP A 213 -9.44 -11.42 18.03
N PRO A 214 -8.79 -11.08 19.16
CA PRO A 214 -9.17 -11.60 20.46
C PRO A 214 -10.65 -11.36 20.75
N THR A 215 -11.33 -12.31 21.39
CA THR A 215 -12.76 -12.17 21.76
C THR A 215 -13.02 -10.92 22.61
N ASN A 216 -12.01 -10.43 23.32
CA ASN A 216 -12.06 -9.24 24.15
C ASN A 216 -11.58 -7.94 23.45
N TYR A 217 -11.50 -7.88 22.12
CA TYR A 217 -11.12 -6.65 21.40
C TYR A 217 -11.96 -5.42 21.79
N HIS A 218 -13.20 -5.63 22.23
CA HIS A 218 -14.11 -4.57 22.69
C HIS A 218 -13.68 -3.90 24.00
N GLU A 219 -12.89 -4.60 24.84
CA GLU A 219 -12.28 -4.06 26.06
C GLU A 219 -11.10 -3.15 25.75
N GLN A 220 -10.49 -3.32 24.56
CA GLN A 220 -9.38 -2.52 24.09
C GLN A 220 -9.86 -1.17 23.52
N TYR A 221 -10.92 -0.57 24.07
CA TYR A 221 -11.30 0.77 23.67
C TYR A 221 -10.40 1.80 24.34
N ASP A 222 -9.82 2.67 23.53
CA ASP A 222 -9.01 3.77 24.00
C ASP A 222 -9.62 5.12 23.56
N PRO A 223 -10.12 5.96 24.49
CA PRO A 223 -10.64 7.29 24.13
C PRO A 223 -9.55 8.24 23.62
N LYS A 224 -8.27 7.96 23.92
CA LYS A 224 -7.10 8.73 23.49
C LYS A 224 -6.31 8.02 22.39
N TRP A 225 -6.95 7.09 21.67
CA TRP A 225 -6.31 6.27 20.64
C TRP A 225 -5.50 7.07 19.63
N ARG A 226 -5.94 8.28 19.28
CA ARG A 226 -5.24 9.14 18.33
C ARG A 226 -3.89 9.61 18.87
N GLU A 227 -3.82 9.98 20.13
CA GLU A 227 -2.58 10.44 20.77
C GLU A 227 -1.60 9.27 20.91
N HIS A 228 -2.07 8.16 21.46
CA HIS A 228 -1.26 6.95 21.60
C HIS A 228 -0.83 6.37 20.25
N PHE A 229 -1.65 6.49 19.19
CA PHE A 229 -1.26 6.10 17.83
C PHE A 229 -0.06 6.93 17.36
N MET A 230 -0.14 8.26 17.43
CA MET A 230 0.94 9.16 17.01
C MET A 230 2.22 8.91 17.82
N GLU A 231 2.09 8.67 19.13
CA GLU A 231 3.21 8.29 19.99
C GLU A 231 3.83 6.94 19.56
N SER A 232 3.00 5.93 19.27
CA SER A 232 3.46 4.58 18.92
C SER A 232 4.26 4.52 17.62
N ILE A 233 3.94 5.38 16.65
CA ILE A 233 4.69 5.49 15.39
C ILE A 233 5.94 6.38 15.51
N GLY A 234 6.28 6.83 16.73
CA GLY A 234 7.44 7.67 17.01
C GLY A 234 7.28 9.11 16.54
N GLN A 235 6.06 9.65 16.49
CA GLN A 235 5.77 11.04 16.12
C GLN A 235 5.14 11.79 17.31
N PRO A 236 5.95 12.30 18.25
CA PRO A 236 5.43 13.04 19.41
C PRO A 236 4.68 14.32 18.97
N LYS A 237 3.58 14.63 19.67
CA LYS A 237 2.64 15.74 19.40
C LYS A 237 3.31 17.12 19.35
N ASP A 238 4.36 17.31 20.15
CA ASP A 238 5.08 18.59 20.33
C ASP A 238 6.60 18.49 20.06
N GLY A 239 7.05 17.45 19.37
CA GLY A 239 8.47 17.30 19.04
C GLY A 239 8.94 18.34 18.01
N PRO A 240 10.17 18.87 18.11
CA PRO A 240 10.74 19.68 17.05
C PRO A 240 10.66 18.93 15.70
N PRO A 241 10.46 19.63 14.57
CA PRO A 241 10.49 18.99 13.26
C PRO A 241 11.77 18.16 13.16
N ALA A 242 11.66 16.91 12.72
CA ALA A 242 12.74 15.91 12.67
C ALA A 242 14.03 16.43 11.99
N SER A 243 14.84 17.19 12.72
CA SER A 243 16.08 17.79 12.27
C SER A 243 17.30 17.17 12.95
N ASP A 244 17.11 16.38 14.01
CA ASP A 244 18.20 15.62 14.64
C ASP A 244 17.91 14.13 14.55
N GLY A 245 18.83 13.42 13.90
CA GLY A 245 18.72 12.04 13.41
C GLY A 245 18.59 10.92 14.45
N SER A 246 17.82 11.11 15.53
CA SER A 246 17.45 10.07 16.48
C SER A 246 16.09 9.44 16.14
N PHE A 247 15.86 9.10 14.88
CA PHE A 247 14.79 8.15 14.55
C PHE A 247 15.29 6.73 14.75
N ILE A 248 14.39 5.85 15.20
CA ILE A 248 14.52 4.38 15.10
C ILE A 248 15.17 4.08 13.75
N ASN A 249 16.24 3.28 13.78
CA ASN A 249 17.19 3.06 12.70
C ASN A 249 16.58 2.31 11.49
N TRP A 250 15.54 2.89 10.87
CA TRP A 250 15.00 2.51 9.57
C TRP A 250 15.88 3.02 8.42
N GLN A 251 16.90 3.83 8.72
CA GLN A 251 17.78 4.46 7.74
C GLN A 251 19.02 3.61 7.36
N SER A 252 19.51 2.72 8.21
CA SER A 252 20.87 2.17 8.02
C SER A 252 20.98 0.90 7.16
N GLU A 253 19.99 0.02 7.09
CA GLU A 253 20.19 -1.28 6.41
C GLU A 253 19.70 -1.38 4.95
N TYR A 254 19.09 -0.33 4.38
CA TYR A 254 18.38 -0.48 3.10
C TYR A 254 18.69 0.56 2.03
N ILE A 255 19.83 1.22 2.18
CA ILE A 255 20.36 2.19 1.21
C ILE A 255 21.57 1.55 0.52
N ASP A 256 21.35 0.62 -0.44
CA ASP A 256 22.25 0.24 -1.57
C ASP A 256 22.07 -1.20 -2.13
N ILE A 257 20.86 -1.63 -2.55
CA ILE A 257 20.75 -2.81 -3.46
C ILE A 257 19.73 -2.58 -4.59
N LEU A 258 19.58 -1.36 -5.07
CA LEU A 258 18.86 -1.13 -6.33
C LEU A 258 19.77 -0.42 -7.33
N ASP A 259 20.24 -1.25 -8.25
CA ASP A 259 20.65 -1.02 -9.63
C ASP A 259 21.98 -0.29 -9.91
N GLN A 260 23.07 -1.06 -9.87
CA GLN A 260 24.33 -0.68 -10.54
C GLN A 260 24.33 -1.08 -12.03
N ASN A 261 23.27 -1.71 -12.55
CA ASN A 261 23.20 -2.25 -13.91
C ASN A 261 22.19 -1.54 -14.82
N GLU A 262 21.56 -0.46 -14.37
CA GLU A 262 20.70 0.36 -15.22
C GLU A 262 21.57 1.01 -16.31
N PRO A 263 21.26 0.83 -17.61
CA PRO A 263 22.04 1.43 -18.70
C PRO A 263 22.09 2.95 -18.51
N ARG A 264 23.29 3.53 -18.67
CA ARG A 264 23.53 4.97 -18.52
C ARG A 264 22.63 5.76 -19.46
N VAL A 265 21.49 6.25 -18.96
CA VAL A 265 20.67 7.23 -19.65
C VAL A 265 21.37 8.58 -19.54
N PRO A 266 21.59 9.32 -20.63
CA PRO A 266 22.16 10.66 -20.58
C PRO A 266 21.33 11.58 -19.66
N PRO A 267 21.95 12.58 -19.01
CA PRO A 267 21.24 13.45 -18.08
C PRO A 267 20.03 14.09 -18.75
N ALA A 268 18.85 13.81 -18.20
CA ALA A 268 17.63 14.45 -18.65
C ALA A 268 17.78 15.98 -18.52
N ARG A 269 17.39 16.71 -19.57
CA ARG A 269 17.17 18.16 -19.48
C ARG A 269 16.28 18.45 -18.26
N PRO A 270 16.48 19.59 -17.56
CA PRO A 270 15.59 19.99 -16.47
C PRO A 270 14.15 19.89 -16.95
N SER A 271 13.37 19.01 -16.29
CA SER A 271 12.01 18.74 -16.68
C SER A 271 11.21 20.02 -16.57
N SER A 272 10.57 20.42 -17.67
CA SER A 272 9.43 21.33 -17.62
C SER A 272 8.39 20.79 -16.63
N PRO A 273 7.59 21.66 -15.98
CA PRO A 273 6.45 21.19 -15.17
C PRO A 273 5.67 20.14 -15.96
N ILE A 274 5.30 19.04 -15.28
CA ILE A 274 4.55 17.93 -15.87
C ILE A 274 3.31 18.54 -16.52
N ASN A 275 3.23 18.50 -17.85
CA ASN A 275 2.06 18.99 -18.55
C ASN A 275 0.93 17.98 -18.32
N ILE A 276 -0.01 18.36 -17.45
CA ILE A 276 -1.16 17.53 -17.07
C ILE A 276 -2.03 17.22 -18.28
N GLU A 277 -2.10 18.11 -19.28
CA GLU A 277 -2.85 17.86 -20.52
C GLU A 277 -2.19 16.76 -21.36
N SER A 278 -0.86 16.74 -21.47
CA SER A 278 -0.15 15.66 -22.18
C SER A 278 -0.34 14.31 -21.49
N LEU A 279 -0.45 14.30 -20.16
CA LEU A 279 -0.75 13.08 -19.41
C LEU A 279 -2.19 12.62 -19.67
N ALA A 280 -3.15 13.55 -19.70
CA ALA A 280 -4.55 13.25 -20.02
C ALA A 280 -4.72 12.72 -21.45
N GLU A 281 -4.01 13.27 -22.43
CA GLU A 281 -4.00 12.80 -23.83
C GLU A 281 -3.34 11.42 -23.98
N ALA A 282 -2.22 11.20 -23.27
CA ALA A 282 -1.58 9.88 -23.22
C ALA A 282 -2.52 8.84 -22.60
N VAL A 283 -3.37 9.21 -21.64
CA VAL A 283 -4.37 8.30 -21.06
C VAL A 283 -5.57 8.10 -21.98
N ALA A 284 -6.08 9.16 -22.60
CA ALA A 284 -7.20 9.07 -23.53
C ALA A 284 -6.87 8.19 -24.76
N SER A 285 -5.61 8.23 -25.22
CA SER A 285 -5.13 7.39 -26.32
C SER A 285 -4.88 5.92 -25.96
N MET A 286 -4.96 5.54 -24.67
CA MET A 286 -4.78 4.15 -24.24
C MET A 286 -6.01 3.25 -24.42
N GLY A 287 -7.08 3.73 -25.07
CA GLY A 287 -8.22 2.90 -25.47
C GLY A 287 -8.91 2.22 -24.29
N MET A 288 -9.79 2.95 -23.61
CA MET A 288 -10.79 2.36 -22.71
C MET A 288 -11.89 1.67 -23.54
N ASP A 289 -11.54 0.68 -24.35
CA ASP A 289 -12.52 -0.06 -25.13
C ASP A 289 -13.34 -0.95 -24.19
N SER A 290 -14.60 -0.58 -24.05
CA SER A 290 -15.63 -1.23 -23.22
C SER A 290 -16.14 -2.55 -23.83
N ALA A 291 -15.32 -3.25 -24.62
CA ALA A 291 -15.75 -4.31 -25.52
C ALA A 291 -15.52 -5.76 -25.01
N TRP A 292 -15.25 -5.97 -23.71
CA TRP A 292 -14.85 -7.29 -23.19
C TRP A 292 -15.83 -7.91 -22.16
N MET A 293 -17.14 -7.68 -22.32
CA MET A 293 -18.19 -8.29 -21.49
C MET A 293 -18.95 -9.46 -22.15
N GLU A 294 -18.43 -10.07 -23.21
CA GLU A 294 -19.02 -11.28 -23.79
C GLU A 294 -17.93 -12.31 -24.10
N GLU A 295 -17.69 -13.20 -23.14
CA GLU A 295 -17.30 -14.63 -23.28
C GLU A 295 -17.11 -15.29 -21.90
#